data_AF-A0A7D5GLE3-F1
#
_entry.id   AF-A0A7D5GLE3-F1
#
_cell.length_a   1.000
_cell.length_b   1.000
_cell.length_c   1.000
_cell.angle_alpha   90.00
_cell.angle_beta   90.00
_cell.angle_gamma   90.00
#
_symmetry.space_group_name_H-M   'P 1'
#
loop_
_entity.id
_entity.type
_entity.pdbx_description
1 polymer ?
#
loop_
_entity_poly.entity_id
_entity_poly.type
_entity_poly.pdbx_seq_one_letter_code
_entity_poly.pdbx_strand_id
1 'polypeptide(L)'
;MARAGNATATVTRWSRAFVAIGVGFFVAWQVTVAAGMPRAATVPLGVSGFVLHVVFGKAYTLVPSYFARQLAVPRAPAIHLPFAVIGTAGAFADGAGIGPPIVALAGATSWFVGCLVFVAAIGWTVRDNPTGRATGTGPTDAHRERVDRIANAAVPVVLVYLLVASSLPLAAELGLDFPAPAPGPATTHMLAAGTAALLVFAIGFRLLPRLLVATPRPELAAIVLIAGSAGPALLALDFRGGTAFRIGAGLQATALIGFAVAYADLARQSERRRIGRYAILAAVCCAVSLALLGLIFAFAPSQSVPLTAFDAHYRLAVGGFVGLTIIGVTYHFYPPAVASRTGIDDRTARASIAVLVSGLGIEVAGLLASIPSLVGIGRWLSVLGAGIYAAVLWTIFLERAG
;
A
#
# COMPACT_ATOMS: atom_id res chain seq x y z
N MET A 1 -10.95 -3.12 -33.93
CA MET A 1 -9.83 -3.79 -33.23
C MET A 1 -8.61 -2.88 -32.99
N ALA A 2 -8.11 -2.09 -33.96
CA ALA A 2 -6.92 -1.24 -33.78
C ALA A 2 -6.98 -0.20 -32.63
N ARG A 3 -8.14 0.44 -32.38
CA ARG A 3 -8.30 1.38 -31.25
C ARG A 3 -8.18 0.72 -29.87
N ALA A 4 -8.52 -0.56 -29.73
CA ALA A 4 -8.44 -1.28 -28.45
C ALA A 4 -6.99 -1.64 -28.09
N GLY A 5 -6.15 -1.96 -29.08
CA GLY A 5 -4.72 -2.19 -28.87
C GLY A 5 -3.99 -0.98 -28.29
N ASN A 6 -4.32 0.23 -28.79
CA ASN A 6 -3.74 1.48 -28.30
C ASN A 6 -4.15 1.82 -26.86
N ALA A 7 -5.39 1.49 -26.46
CA ALA A 7 -5.89 1.74 -25.12
C ALA A 7 -5.15 0.90 -24.07
N THR A 8 -5.06 -0.42 -24.28
CA THR A 8 -4.36 -1.33 -23.35
C THR A 8 -2.87 -1.01 -23.25
N ALA A 9 -2.23 -0.69 -24.37
CA ALA A 9 -0.83 -0.26 -24.39
C ALA A 9 -0.63 1.04 -23.60
N THR A 10 -1.53 2.01 -23.75
CA THR A 10 -1.50 3.27 -23.00
C THR A 10 -1.61 3.04 -21.49
N VAL A 11 -2.61 2.27 -21.04
CA VAL A 11 -2.79 1.96 -19.61
C VAL A 11 -1.58 1.22 -19.06
N THR A 12 -1.04 0.24 -19.80
CA THR A 12 0.13 -0.53 -19.38
C THR A 12 1.38 0.35 -19.24
N ARG A 13 1.63 1.26 -20.19
CA ARG A 13 2.76 2.20 -20.14
C ARG A 13 2.72 3.06 -18.88
N TRP A 14 1.58 3.70 -18.62
CA TRP A 14 1.45 4.60 -17.47
C TRP A 14 1.34 3.86 -16.14
N SER A 15 0.77 2.65 -16.14
CA SER A 15 0.82 1.73 -14.99
C SER A 15 2.27 1.42 -14.60
N ARG A 16 3.14 1.11 -15.56
CA ARG A 16 4.58 0.91 -15.30
C ARG A 16 5.26 2.19 -14.82
N ALA A 17 4.93 3.36 -15.37
CA ALA A 17 5.48 4.64 -14.94
C ALA A 17 5.16 4.93 -13.45
N PHE A 18 3.90 4.74 -13.03
CA PHE A 18 3.50 4.83 -11.62
C PHE A 18 4.32 3.90 -10.72
N VAL A 19 4.48 2.63 -11.13
CA VAL A 19 5.27 1.66 -10.35
C VAL A 19 6.73 2.09 -10.28
N ALA A 20 7.34 2.51 -11.39
CA ALA A 20 8.73 2.94 -11.45
C ALA A 20 9.01 4.14 -10.54
N ILE A 21 8.11 5.14 -10.55
CA ILE A 21 8.18 6.33 -9.71
C ILE A 21 7.94 5.97 -8.24
N GLY A 22 6.97 5.10 -7.95
CA GLY A 22 6.73 4.64 -6.59
C GLY A 22 7.94 3.92 -5.99
N VAL A 23 8.64 3.11 -6.79
CA VAL A 23 9.92 2.49 -6.40
C VAL A 23 11.00 3.54 -6.13
N GLY A 24 11.05 4.63 -6.91
CA GLY A 24 11.94 5.77 -6.61
C GLY A 24 11.61 6.44 -5.28
N PHE A 25 10.33 6.69 -5.01
CA PHE A 25 9.89 7.21 -3.71
C PHE A 25 10.17 6.24 -2.56
N PHE A 26 10.15 4.92 -2.78
CA PHE A 26 10.55 3.95 -1.77
C PHE A 26 12.02 4.11 -1.37
N VAL A 27 12.91 4.27 -2.36
CA VAL A 27 14.33 4.54 -2.11
C VAL A 27 14.50 5.87 -1.36
N ALA A 28 13.85 6.94 -1.84
CA ALA A 28 13.90 8.25 -1.18
C ALA A 28 13.38 8.19 0.27
N TRP A 29 12.32 7.42 0.50
CA TRP A 29 11.77 7.19 1.84
C TRP A 29 12.78 6.50 2.76
N GLN A 30 13.43 5.42 2.31
CA GLN A 30 14.44 4.74 3.13
C GLN A 30 15.64 5.64 3.42
N VAL A 31 16.10 6.41 2.42
CA VAL A 31 17.23 7.34 2.59
C VAL A 31 16.91 8.44 3.58
N THR A 32 15.72 9.06 3.49
CA THR A 32 15.31 10.13 4.40
C THR A 32 15.10 9.61 5.83
N VAL A 33 14.57 8.40 6.02
CA VAL A 33 14.51 7.75 7.33
C VAL A 33 15.91 7.46 7.89
N ALA A 34 16.83 6.96 7.07
CA ALA A 34 18.23 6.73 7.47
C ALA A 34 18.96 8.03 7.84
N ALA A 35 18.65 9.13 7.14
CA ALA A 35 19.16 10.46 7.42
C ALA A 35 18.51 11.14 8.65
N GLY A 36 17.55 10.49 9.31
CA GLY A 36 16.92 11.02 10.52
C GLY A 36 15.91 12.15 10.27
N MET A 37 15.34 12.24 9.06
CA MET A 37 14.29 13.22 8.75
C MET A 37 13.04 13.00 9.61
N PRO A 38 12.30 14.08 9.93
CA PRO A 38 11.10 13.98 10.76
C PRO A 38 10.02 13.11 10.11
N ARG A 39 9.16 12.52 10.95
CA ARG A 39 8.05 11.66 10.47
C ARG A 39 7.11 12.40 9.52
N ALA A 40 6.88 13.69 9.76
CA ALA A 40 6.07 14.55 8.89
C ALA A 40 6.59 14.57 7.44
N ALA A 41 7.91 14.55 7.23
CA ALA A 41 8.51 14.46 5.90
C ALA A 41 8.46 13.02 5.34
N THR A 42 8.81 12.02 6.16
CA THR A 42 9.00 10.65 5.64
C THR A 42 7.70 9.92 5.34
N VAL A 43 6.61 10.18 6.08
CA VAL A 43 5.30 9.53 5.86
C VAL A 43 4.75 9.78 4.46
N PRO A 44 4.72 11.01 3.93
CA PRO A 44 4.35 11.28 2.54
C PRO A 44 5.12 10.43 1.53
N LEU A 45 6.44 10.29 1.67
CA LEU A 45 7.24 9.47 0.75
C LEU A 45 6.87 7.98 0.81
N GLY A 46 6.69 7.44 2.01
CA GLY A 46 6.34 6.03 2.19
C GLY A 46 4.91 5.69 1.76
N VAL A 47 3.92 6.45 2.24
CA VAL A 47 2.49 6.17 2.03
C VAL A 47 2.02 6.70 0.67
N SER A 48 2.15 8.01 0.45
CA SER A 48 1.69 8.63 -0.80
C SER A 48 2.63 8.29 -1.95
N GLY A 49 3.93 8.47 -1.74
CA GLY A 49 4.98 8.31 -2.74
C GLY A 49 5.21 6.88 -3.20
N PHE A 50 5.42 5.93 -2.28
CA PHE A 50 5.65 4.54 -2.67
C PHE A 50 4.35 3.75 -2.78
N VAL A 51 3.67 3.56 -1.64
CA VAL A 51 2.54 2.64 -1.53
C VAL A 51 1.42 3.02 -2.50
N LEU A 52 0.92 4.25 -2.42
CA LEU A 52 -0.21 4.67 -3.24
C LEU A 52 0.16 4.87 -4.71
N HIS A 53 1.38 5.31 -5.07
CA HIS A 53 1.78 5.35 -6.48
C HIS A 53 1.74 3.96 -7.12
N VAL A 54 2.33 2.95 -6.46
CA VAL A 54 2.31 1.57 -7.00
C VAL A 54 0.88 1.05 -7.08
N VAL A 55 0.08 1.29 -6.03
CA VAL A 55 -1.33 0.89 -5.97
C VAL A 55 -2.14 1.56 -7.08
N PHE A 56 -2.01 2.87 -7.30
CA PHE A 56 -2.70 3.59 -8.38
C PHE A 56 -2.33 3.02 -9.74
N GLY A 57 -1.04 2.82 -9.99
CA GLY A 57 -0.56 2.22 -11.24
C GLY A 57 -1.20 0.86 -11.52
N LYS A 58 -1.31 0.00 -10.50
CA LYS A 58 -1.92 -1.33 -10.65
C LYS A 58 -3.45 -1.30 -10.63
N ALA A 59 -4.07 -0.40 -9.89
CA ALA A 59 -5.52 -0.33 -9.79
C ALA A 59 -6.17 0.02 -11.13
N TYR A 60 -5.53 0.86 -11.95
CA TYR A 60 -6.02 1.18 -13.30
C TYR A 60 -6.12 -0.03 -14.24
N THR A 61 -5.37 -1.10 -13.99
CA THR A 61 -5.47 -2.35 -14.76
C THR A 61 -6.32 -3.40 -14.05
N LEU A 62 -6.14 -3.54 -12.73
CA LEU A 62 -6.78 -4.59 -11.95
C LEU A 62 -8.24 -4.28 -11.63
N VAL A 63 -8.55 -3.10 -11.11
CA VAL A 63 -9.91 -2.77 -10.63
C VAL A 63 -10.95 -2.85 -11.76
N PRO A 64 -10.73 -2.31 -12.97
CA PRO A 64 -11.68 -2.51 -14.07
C PRO A 64 -11.91 -4.00 -14.36
N SER A 65 -10.83 -4.78 -14.50
CA SER A 65 -10.93 -6.22 -14.80
C SER A 65 -11.71 -6.99 -13.73
N TYR A 66 -11.54 -6.57 -12.48
CA TYR A 66 -12.21 -7.11 -11.32
C TYR A 66 -13.72 -6.87 -11.32
N PHE A 67 -14.17 -5.86 -12.04
CA PHE A 67 -15.59 -5.55 -12.21
C PHE A 67 -16.13 -6.02 -13.57
N ALA A 68 -15.41 -6.91 -14.27
CA ALA A 68 -15.70 -7.33 -15.63
C ALA A 68 -15.81 -6.13 -16.60
N ARG A 69 -14.94 -5.14 -16.43
CA ARG A 69 -14.89 -3.92 -17.25
C ARG A 69 -13.49 -3.67 -17.80
N GLN A 70 -13.43 -2.81 -18.81
CA GLN A 70 -12.20 -2.21 -19.29
C GLN A 70 -12.18 -0.74 -18.85
N LEU A 71 -11.00 -0.20 -18.57
CA LEU A 71 -10.88 1.20 -18.15
C LEU A 71 -11.48 2.14 -19.20
N ALA A 72 -12.50 2.88 -18.81
CA ALA A 72 -13.26 3.74 -19.72
C ALA A 72 -12.45 4.94 -20.22
N VAL A 73 -11.47 5.39 -19.43
CA VAL A 73 -10.60 6.54 -19.77
C VAL A 73 -9.12 6.10 -19.74
N PRO A 74 -8.59 5.54 -20.84
CA PRO A 74 -7.22 5.01 -20.89
C PRO A 74 -6.11 6.02 -20.58
N ARG A 75 -6.38 7.32 -20.74
CA ARG A 75 -5.44 8.43 -20.44
C ARG A 75 -5.49 8.93 -19.00
N ALA A 76 -6.47 8.50 -18.19
CA ALA A 76 -6.56 8.92 -16.79
C ALA A 76 -5.26 8.69 -15.98
N PRO A 77 -4.52 7.58 -16.14
CA PRO A 77 -3.23 7.42 -15.48
C PRO A 77 -2.20 8.50 -15.87
N ALA A 78 -2.17 8.90 -17.14
CA ALA A 78 -1.25 9.93 -17.63
C ALA A 78 -1.53 11.30 -17.01
N ILE A 79 -2.81 11.62 -16.80
CA ILE A 79 -3.27 12.86 -16.17
C ILE A 79 -3.02 12.82 -14.67
N HIS A 80 -3.34 11.70 -14.02
CA HIS A 80 -3.20 11.52 -12.57
C HIS A 80 -1.73 11.61 -12.11
N LEU A 81 -0.80 10.99 -12.84
CA LEU A 81 0.58 10.86 -12.40
C LEU A 81 1.29 12.18 -12.01
N PRO A 82 1.30 13.24 -12.83
CA PRO A 82 1.95 14.50 -12.44
C PRO A 82 1.35 15.10 -11.16
N PHE A 83 0.03 15.03 -11.00
CA PHE A 83 -0.65 15.53 -9.80
C PHE A 83 -0.24 14.74 -8.54
N ALA A 84 -0.15 13.41 -8.64
CA ALA A 84 0.29 12.56 -7.54
C ALA A 84 1.77 12.82 -7.17
N VAL A 85 2.65 13.00 -8.17
CA VAL A 85 4.07 13.28 -7.95
C VAL A 85 4.28 14.64 -7.28
N ILE A 86 3.66 15.70 -7.82
CA ILE A 86 3.74 17.05 -7.26
C ILE A 86 3.13 17.07 -5.86
N GLY A 87 2.00 16.37 -5.66
CA GLY A 87 1.35 16.30 -4.36
C GLY A 87 2.21 15.63 -3.29
N THR A 88 2.82 14.49 -3.61
CA THR A 88 3.78 13.80 -2.71
C THR A 88 5.01 14.67 -2.43
N ALA A 89 5.60 15.28 -3.46
CA ALA A 89 6.79 16.11 -3.31
C ALA A 89 6.52 17.36 -2.46
N GLY A 90 5.36 18.01 -2.66
CA GLY A 90 4.92 19.15 -1.86
C GLY A 90 4.68 18.77 -0.40
N ALA A 91 4.00 17.64 -0.14
CA ALA A 91 3.79 17.14 1.21
C ALA A 91 5.11 16.74 1.92
N PHE A 92 6.07 16.19 1.18
CA PHE A 92 7.42 15.94 1.70
C PHE A 92 8.14 17.25 2.05
N ALA A 93 8.12 18.23 1.14
CA ALA A 93 8.77 19.52 1.32
C ALA A 93 8.20 20.27 2.54
N ASP A 94 6.87 20.34 2.65
CA ASP A 94 6.18 20.92 3.81
C ASP A 94 6.56 20.20 5.11
N GLY A 95 6.45 18.87 5.15
CA GLY A 95 6.82 18.08 6.32
C GLY A 95 8.32 18.15 6.69
N ALA A 96 9.18 18.58 5.75
CA ALA A 96 10.60 18.83 5.96
C ALA A 96 10.92 20.31 6.29
N GLY A 97 9.92 21.21 6.27
CA GLY A 97 10.11 22.65 6.46
C GLY A 97 10.82 23.34 5.29
N ILE A 98 10.67 22.82 4.07
CA ILE A 98 11.33 23.31 2.86
C ILE A 98 10.35 24.12 2.01
N GLY A 99 10.68 25.39 1.78
CA GLY A 99 9.95 26.27 0.88
C GLY A 99 8.88 27.13 1.57
N PRO A 100 8.25 28.05 0.82
CA PRO A 100 7.20 28.93 1.35
C PRO A 100 5.88 28.18 1.61
N PRO A 101 4.96 28.73 2.44
CA PRO A 101 3.68 28.09 2.79
C PRO A 101 2.82 27.66 1.59
N ILE A 102 2.92 28.36 0.46
CA ILE A 102 2.22 27.98 -0.78
C ILE A 102 2.57 26.57 -1.29
N VAL A 103 3.72 26.01 -0.90
CA VAL A 103 4.13 24.64 -1.25
C VAL A 103 3.20 23.61 -0.61
N ALA A 104 2.78 23.82 0.65
CA ALA A 104 1.86 22.93 1.35
C ALA A 104 0.49 22.91 0.67
N LEU A 105 -0.09 24.08 0.43
CA LEU A 105 -1.37 24.23 -0.28
C LEU A 105 -1.31 23.67 -1.71
N ALA A 106 -0.26 23.97 -2.47
CA ALA A 106 -0.10 23.46 -3.84
C ALA A 106 0.05 21.93 -3.85
N GLY A 107 0.82 21.37 -2.91
CA GLY A 107 0.98 19.94 -2.72
C GLY A 107 -0.34 19.25 -2.37
N ALA A 108 -1.05 19.74 -1.36
CA ALA A 108 -2.34 19.20 -0.93
C ALA A 108 -3.40 19.27 -2.05
N THR A 109 -3.48 20.41 -2.74
CA THR A 109 -4.38 20.60 -3.89
C THR A 109 -4.06 19.63 -5.01
N SER A 110 -2.79 19.54 -5.40
CA SER A 110 -2.34 18.64 -6.46
C SER A 110 -2.65 17.19 -6.13
N TRP A 111 -2.34 16.75 -4.90
CA TRP A 111 -2.64 15.40 -4.43
C TRP A 111 -4.15 15.09 -4.50
N PHE A 112 -4.99 16.00 -4.00
CA PHE A 112 -6.44 15.82 -4.00
C PHE A 112 -7.02 15.77 -5.41
N VAL A 113 -6.58 16.66 -6.31
CA VAL A 113 -6.98 16.63 -7.73
C VAL A 113 -6.57 15.31 -8.39
N GLY A 114 -5.36 14.80 -8.11
CA GLY A 114 -4.93 13.49 -8.57
C GLY A 114 -5.87 12.37 -8.11
N CYS A 115 -6.24 12.37 -6.83
CA CYS A 115 -7.19 11.42 -6.27
C CYS A 115 -8.57 11.52 -6.93
N LEU A 116 -9.07 12.73 -7.19
CA LEU A 116 -10.33 12.93 -7.91
C LEU A 116 -10.28 12.36 -9.33
N VAL A 117 -9.19 12.58 -10.07
CA VAL A 117 -9.00 11.98 -11.41
C VAL A 117 -9.05 10.46 -11.34
N PHE A 118 -8.36 9.86 -10.36
CA PHE A 118 -8.38 8.41 -10.14
C PHE A 118 -9.79 7.89 -9.82
N VAL A 119 -10.44 8.46 -8.81
CA VAL A 119 -11.76 8.00 -8.37
C VAL A 119 -12.81 8.22 -9.45
N ALA A 120 -12.80 9.36 -10.15
CA ALA A 120 -13.70 9.62 -11.26
C ALA A 120 -13.50 8.59 -12.39
N ALA A 121 -12.25 8.29 -12.76
CA ALA A 121 -11.97 7.31 -13.82
C ALA A 121 -12.43 5.89 -13.43
N ILE A 122 -12.17 5.45 -12.20
CA ILE A 122 -12.59 4.13 -11.71
C ILE A 122 -14.11 4.08 -11.54
N GLY A 123 -14.71 5.07 -10.87
CA GLY A 123 -16.15 5.17 -10.65
C GLY A 123 -16.93 5.21 -11.96
N TRP A 124 -16.46 6.00 -12.94
CA TRP A 124 -17.04 5.99 -14.28
C TRP A 124 -16.90 4.63 -14.95
N THR A 125 -15.77 3.95 -14.80
CA THR A 125 -15.54 2.63 -15.39
C THR A 125 -16.47 1.56 -14.84
N VAL A 126 -16.79 1.60 -13.55
CA VAL A 126 -17.60 0.57 -12.87
C VAL A 126 -19.05 0.99 -12.61
N ARG A 127 -19.49 2.11 -13.19
CA ARG A 127 -20.80 2.75 -12.91
C ARG A 127 -22.02 1.85 -13.12
N ASP A 128 -21.93 0.88 -14.01
CA ASP A 128 -22.98 -0.08 -14.35
C ASP A 128 -22.84 -1.43 -13.60
N ASN A 129 -21.82 -1.56 -12.75
CA ASN A 129 -21.61 -2.72 -11.86
C ASN A 129 -21.07 -2.26 -10.48
N PRO A 130 -21.69 -1.29 -9.80
CA PRO A 130 -21.10 -0.65 -8.62
C PRO A 130 -20.92 -1.60 -7.43
N THR A 131 -21.70 -2.68 -7.38
CA THR A 131 -21.62 -3.73 -6.35
C THR A 131 -20.63 -4.85 -6.69
N GLY A 132 -20.07 -4.84 -7.91
CA GLY A 132 -19.13 -5.86 -8.38
C GLY A 132 -19.72 -7.26 -8.49
N ARG A 133 -21.05 -7.38 -8.72
CA ARG A 133 -21.75 -8.65 -8.93
C ARG A 133 -21.15 -9.43 -10.10
N ALA A 134 -20.81 -8.74 -11.19
CA ALA A 134 -19.99 -9.31 -12.26
C ALA A 134 -18.51 -9.14 -11.90
N THR A 135 -17.78 -10.26 -11.77
CA THR A 135 -16.42 -10.25 -11.21
C THR A 135 -15.31 -10.39 -12.25
N GLY A 136 -15.63 -10.64 -13.51
CA GLY A 136 -14.65 -10.95 -14.56
C GLY A 136 -13.98 -12.32 -14.37
N THR A 137 -14.55 -13.16 -13.50
CA THR A 137 -14.08 -14.52 -13.21
C THR A 137 -14.55 -15.45 -14.33
N GLY A 138 -13.62 -16.13 -14.99
CA GLY A 138 -13.94 -17.08 -16.06
C GLY A 138 -14.50 -18.40 -15.52
N PRO A 139 -15.11 -19.24 -16.36
CA PRO A 139 -15.74 -20.51 -15.94
C PRO A 139 -14.80 -21.45 -15.17
N THR A 140 -13.52 -21.48 -15.53
CA THR A 140 -12.49 -22.30 -14.86
C THR A 140 -12.22 -21.87 -13.41
N ASP A 141 -12.53 -20.63 -13.06
CA ASP A 141 -12.34 -20.05 -11.73
C ASP A 141 -13.66 -19.79 -11.01
N ALA A 142 -14.79 -20.34 -11.47
CA ALA A 142 -16.13 -20.05 -10.93
C ALA A 142 -16.24 -20.27 -9.41
N HIS A 143 -15.49 -21.24 -8.87
CA HIS A 143 -15.40 -21.51 -7.43
C HIS A 143 -14.87 -20.33 -6.59
N ARG A 144 -14.27 -19.30 -7.22
CA ARG A 144 -13.73 -18.08 -6.57
C ARG A 144 -14.69 -16.90 -6.61
N GLU A 145 -15.80 -16.98 -7.36
CA GLU A 145 -16.72 -15.85 -7.55
C GLU A 145 -17.22 -15.24 -6.25
N ARG A 146 -17.54 -16.07 -5.25
CA ARG A 146 -18.02 -15.60 -3.94
C ARG A 146 -16.99 -14.69 -3.28
N VAL A 147 -15.72 -15.10 -3.26
CA VAL A 147 -14.62 -14.31 -2.71
C VAL A 147 -14.40 -13.03 -3.51
N ASP A 148 -14.48 -13.13 -4.84
CA ASP A 148 -14.31 -11.97 -5.73
C ASP A 148 -15.40 -10.90 -5.52
N ARG A 149 -16.67 -11.31 -5.30
CA ARG A 149 -17.78 -10.37 -4.99
C ARG A 149 -17.58 -9.70 -3.64
N ILE A 150 -17.18 -10.45 -2.61
CA ILE A 150 -16.88 -9.90 -1.28
C ILE A 150 -15.74 -8.88 -1.37
N ALA A 151 -14.66 -9.22 -2.09
CA ALA A 151 -13.54 -8.31 -2.32
C ALA A 151 -13.94 -7.04 -3.09
N ASN A 152 -14.77 -7.17 -4.13
CA ASN A 152 -15.26 -6.02 -4.88
C ASN A 152 -16.10 -5.06 -4.02
N ALA A 153 -16.90 -5.60 -3.10
CA ALA A 153 -17.74 -4.78 -2.21
C ALA A 153 -16.92 -3.85 -1.29
N ALA A 154 -15.64 -4.15 -1.04
CA ALA A 154 -14.74 -3.29 -0.26
C ALA A 154 -14.16 -2.12 -1.09
N VAL A 155 -14.15 -2.20 -2.43
CA VAL A 155 -13.52 -1.18 -3.28
C VAL A 155 -14.20 0.19 -3.15
N PRO A 156 -15.53 0.34 -3.13
CA PRO A 156 -16.16 1.64 -2.88
C PRO A 156 -15.73 2.26 -1.55
N VAL A 157 -15.59 1.45 -0.49
CA VAL A 157 -15.15 1.90 0.84
C VAL A 157 -13.72 2.45 0.78
N VAL A 158 -12.82 1.76 0.08
CA VAL A 158 -11.47 2.27 -0.20
C VAL A 158 -11.51 3.64 -0.87
N LEU A 159 -12.33 3.81 -1.91
CA LEU A 159 -12.39 5.08 -2.66
C LEU A 159 -12.90 6.21 -1.78
N VAL A 160 -13.85 5.93 -0.88
CA VAL A 160 -14.32 6.89 0.12
C VAL A 160 -13.20 7.25 1.10
N TYR A 161 -12.49 6.27 1.65
CA TYR A 161 -11.34 6.54 2.53
C TYR A 161 -10.28 7.40 1.84
N LEU A 162 -9.98 7.11 0.58
CA LEU A 162 -9.02 7.88 -0.20
C LEU A 162 -9.46 9.33 -0.34
N LEU A 163 -10.71 9.59 -0.73
CA LEU A 163 -11.19 10.95 -0.94
C LEU A 163 -11.25 11.74 0.37
N VAL A 164 -11.78 11.12 1.44
CA VAL A 164 -11.86 11.78 2.75
C VAL A 164 -10.45 12.10 3.24
N ALA A 165 -9.55 11.11 3.30
CA ALA A 165 -8.18 11.31 3.80
C ALA A 165 -7.40 12.33 2.96
N SER A 166 -7.57 12.34 1.64
CA SER A 166 -6.89 13.28 0.74
C SER A 166 -7.47 14.69 0.79
N SER A 167 -8.73 14.86 1.22
CA SER A 167 -9.35 16.18 1.37
C SER A 167 -8.93 16.90 2.65
N LEU A 168 -8.56 16.17 3.72
CA LEU A 168 -8.27 16.76 5.03
C LEU A 168 -7.04 17.68 5.04
N PRO A 169 -5.90 17.34 4.41
CA PRO A 169 -4.77 18.28 4.32
C PRO A 169 -5.15 19.55 3.54
N LEU A 170 -5.88 19.42 2.43
CA LEU A 170 -6.32 20.57 1.65
C LEU A 170 -7.26 21.48 2.46
N ALA A 171 -8.21 20.88 3.18
CA ALA A 171 -9.09 21.60 4.08
C ALA A 171 -8.32 22.39 5.14
N ALA A 172 -7.31 21.78 5.77
CA ALA A 172 -6.48 22.43 6.77
C ALA A 172 -5.74 23.64 6.18
N GLU A 173 -5.16 23.52 4.98
CA GLU A 173 -4.48 24.62 4.27
C GLU A 173 -5.44 25.76 3.87
N LEU A 174 -6.73 25.46 3.72
CA LEU A 174 -7.78 26.45 3.45
C LEU A 174 -8.39 27.05 4.72
N GLY A 175 -7.92 26.67 5.91
CA GLY A 175 -8.45 27.13 7.19
C GLY A 175 -9.87 26.63 7.49
N LEU A 176 -10.26 25.48 6.95
CA LEU A 176 -11.57 24.87 7.18
C LEU A 176 -11.53 23.95 8.40
N ASP A 177 -12.38 24.22 9.39
CA ASP A 177 -12.52 23.38 10.58
C ASP A 177 -13.34 22.11 10.29
N PHE A 178 -12.77 20.96 10.64
CA PHE A 178 -13.47 19.67 10.58
C PHE A 178 -13.55 19.03 11.97
N PRO A 179 -14.74 18.60 12.43
CA PRO A 179 -14.91 18.07 13.78
C PRO A 179 -14.24 16.69 13.96
N ALA A 180 -14.12 15.89 12.91
CA ALA A 180 -13.39 14.62 12.90
C ALA A 180 -13.14 14.14 11.45
N PRO A 181 -12.04 13.43 11.16
CA PRO A 181 -10.92 13.11 12.05
C PRO A 181 -9.98 14.31 12.25
N ALA A 182 -9.26 14.31 13.37
CA ALA A 182 -8.21 15.31 13.61
C ALA A 182 -7.06 15.15 12.58
N PRO A 183 -6.42 16.25 12.15
CA PRO A 183 -5.23 16.18 11.29
C PRO A 183 -4.11 15.32 11.88
N GLY A 184 -3.23 14.83 11.01
CA GLY A 184 -2.02 14.09 11.40
C GLY A 184 -2.20 12.56 11.42
N PRO A 185 -1.93 11.86 12.53
CA PRO A 185 -1.95 10.39 12.57
C PRO A 185 -3.30 9.75 12.18
N ALA A 186 -4.43 10.37 12.51
CA ALA A 186 -5.75 9.84 12.16
C ALA A 186 -5.98 9.85 10.64
N THR A 187 -5.65 10.96 9.97
CA THR A 187 -5.63 11.07 8.50
C THR A 187 -4.71 10.03 7.88
N THR A 188 -3.51 9.85 8.45
CA THR A 188 -2.57 8.82 7.99
C THR A 188 -3.14 7.41 8.15
N HIS A 189 -3.88 7.12 9.23
CA HIS A 189 -4.55 5.83 9.38
C HIS A 189 -5.65 5.61 8.34
N MET A 190 -6.43 6.63 7.99
CA MET A 190 -7.41 6.49 6.90
C MET A 190 -6.74 6.22 5.56
N LEU A 191 -5.60 6.88 5.29
CA LEU A 191 -4.86 6.69 4.05
C LEU A 191 -4.13 5.33 4.01
N ALA A 192 -3.33 5.02 5.03
CA ALA A 192 -2.53 3.81 5.09
C ALA A 192 -3.36 2.56 5.38
N ALA A 193 -4.25 2.59 6.38
CA ALA A 193 -5.07 1.44 6.73
C ALA A 193 -6.38 1.38 5.92
N GLY A 194 -7.15 2.48 5.91
CA GLY A 194 -8.45 2.55 5.23
C GLY A 194 -8.37 2.47 3.70
N THR A 195 -7.30 3.01 3.10
CA THR A 195 -7.10 2.92 1.65
C THR A 195 -6.12 1.81 1.28
N ALA A 196 -4.85 1.94 1.67
CA ALA A 196 -3.81 1.05 1.15
C ALA A 196 -3.91 -0.39 1.68
N ALA A 197 -4.02 -0.58 3.00
CA ALA A 197 -4.15 -1.93 3.57
C ALA A 197 -5.47 -2.60 3.17
N LEU A 198 -6.58 -1.88 3.17
CA LEU A 198 -7.86 -2.41 2.69
C LEU A 198 -7.81 -2.81 1.21
N LEU A 199 -7.10 -2.06 0.36
CA LEU A 199 -6.81 -2.49 -1.01
C LEU A 199 -5.93 -3.73 -1.06
N VAL A 200 -4.89 -3.83 -0.22
CA VAL A 200 -4.07 -5.03 -0.12
C VAL A 200 -4.94 -6.24 0.23
N PHE A 201 -5.88 -6.10 1.16
CA PHE A 201 -6.82 -7.16 1.49
C PHE A 201 -7.73 -7.49 0.30
N ALA A 202 -8.44 -6.51 -0.24
CA ALA A 202 -9.43 -6.69 -1.31
C ALA A 202 -8.78 -7.27 -2.57
N ILE A 203 -7.72 -6.64 -3.06
CA ILE A 203 -6.97 -7.13 -4.21
C ILE A 203 -6.27 -8.45 -3.88
N GLY A 204 -5.73 -8.61 -2.66
CA GLY A 204 -5.02 -9.81 -2.23
C GLY A 204 -5.90 -11.06 -2.28
N PHE A 205 -7.13 -11.00 -1.77
CA PHE A 205 -8.08 -12.11 -1.83
C PHE A 205 -8.50 -12.50 -3.25
N ARG A 206 -8.27 -11.63 -4.23
CA ARG A 206 -8.49 -11.92 -5.64
C ARG A 206 -7.23 -12.40 -6.35
N LEU A 207 -6.15 -11.66 -6.19
CA LEU A 207 -4.93 -11.82 -6.96
C LEU A 207 -4.10 -13.00 -6.45
N LEU A 208 -3.91 -13.12 -5.13
CA LEU A 208 -2.99 -14.09 -4.55
C LEU A 208 -3.44 -15.54 -4.79
N PRO A 209 -4.72 -15.92 -4.67
CA PRO A 209 -5.17 -17.27 -5.01
C PRO A 209 -4.87 -17.66 -6.46
N ARG A 210 -4.95 -16.70 -7.39
CA ARG A 210 -4.64 -16.91 -8.81
C ARG A 210 -3.14 -17.05 -9.06
N LEU A 211 -2.33 -16.22 -8.40
CA LEU A 211 -0.88 -16.30 -8.51
C LEU A 211 -0.32 -17.61 -7.94
N LEU A 212 -0.91 -18.06 -6.83
CA LEU A 212 -0.50 -19.24 -6.07
C LEU A 212 -1.21 -20.53 -6.50
N VAL A 213 -2.24 -20.43 -7.36
CA VAL A 213 -3.07 -21.58 -7.77
C VAL A 213 -3.63 -22.30 -6.53
N ALA A 214 -4.25 -21.53 -5.65
CA ALA A 214 -4.80 -21.99 -4.38
C ALA A 214 -6.26 -21.58 -4.24
N THR A 215 -6.97 -22.16 -3.28
CA THR A 215 -8.40 -21.90 -3.07
C THR A 215 -8.59 -21.03 -1.83
N PRO A 216 -9.15 -19.81 -1.95
CA PRO A 216 -9.40 -18.95 -0.81
C PRO A 216 -10.66 -19.37 -0.06
N ARG A 217 -10.70 -19.10 1.25
CA ARG A 217 -11.88 -19.31 2.10
C ARG A 217 -12.77 -18.06 2.10
N PRO A 218 -14.03 -18.12 1.61
CA PRO A 218 -14.90 -16.94 1.55
C PRO A 218 -15.21 -16.31 2.91
N GLU A 219 -15.35 -17.13 3.94
CA GLU A 219 -15.68 -16.68 5.31
C GLU A 219 -14.55 -15.82 5.88
N LEU A 220 -13.31 -16.26 5.68
CA LEU A 220 -12.13 -15.52 6.12
C LEU A 220 -11.98 -14.21 5.34
N ALA A 221 -12.27 -14.21 4.03
CA ALA A 221 -12.30 -12.99 3.23
C ALA A 221 -13.34 -11.99 3.75
N ALA A 222 -14.56 -12.46 4.07
CA ALA A 222 -15.61 -11.61 4.63
C ALA A 222 -15.19 -10.98 5.97
N ILE A 223 -14.67 -11.79 6.91
CA ILE A 223 -14.21 -11.30 8.22
C ILE A 223 -13.14 -10.22 8.05
N VAL A 224 -12.11 -10.49 7.24
CA VAL A 224 -11.00 -9.54 7.04
C VAL A 224 -11.49 -8.25 6.40
N LEU A 225 -12.34 -8.33 5.38
CA LEU A 225 -12.77 -7.16 4.63
C LEU A 225 -13.79 -6.31 5.41
N ILE A 226 -14.68 -6.92 6.18
CA ILE A 226 -15.59 -6.20 7.08
C ILE A 226 -14.78 -5.50 8.18
N ALA A 227 -13.89 -6.25 8.85
CA ALA A 227 -13.08 -5.69 9.93
C ALA A 227 -12.12 -4.59 9.43
N GLY A 228 -11.49 -4.79 8.27
CA GLY A 228 -10.61 -3.81 7.63
C GLY A 228 -11.35 -2.61 7.03
N SER A 229 -12.65 -2.73 6.75
CA SER A 229 -13.50 -1.61 6.33
C SER A 229 -13.92 -0.75 7.51
N ALA A 230 -14.23 -1.34 8.66
CA ALA A 230 -14.73 -0.61 9.84
C ALA A 230 -13.62 -0.10 10.77
N GLY A 231 -12.54 -0.86 10.95
CA GLY A 231 -11.44 -0.55 11.88
C GLY A 231 -10.82 0.84 11.67
N PRO A 232 -10.42 1.22 10.44
CA PRO A 232 -9.79 2.51 10.18
C PRO A 232 -10.67 3.71 10.51
N ALA A 233 -11.98 3.66 10.22
CA ALA A 233 -12.91 4.73 10.58
C ALA A 233 -13.02 4.88 12.10
N LEU A 234 -13.20 3.78 12.83
CA LEU A 234 -13.31 3.82 14.30
C LEU A 234 -12.02 4.32 14.97
N LEU A 235 -10.86 3.92 14.45
CA LEU A 235 -9.57 4.46 14.89
C LEU A 235 -9.48 5.97 14.63
N ALA A 236 -9.89 6.43 13.44
CA ALA A 236 -9.80 7.83 13.06
C ALA A 236 -10.76 8.73 13.86
N LEU A 237 -11.95 8.24 14.20
CA LEU A 237 -12.96 8.97 14.97
C LEU A 237 -12.53 9.28 16.41
N ASP A 238 -11.68 8.44 17.01
CA ASP A 238 -11.32 8.51 18.43
C ASP A 238 -9.83 8.21 18.62
N PHE A 239 -8.96 8.85 17.84
CA PHE A 239 -7.53 8.51 17.76
C PHE A 239 -6.73 8.69 19.08
N ARG A 240 -7.40 9.05 20.19
CA ARG A 240 -6.78 9.34 21.50
C ARG A 240 -7.13 8.32 22.60
N GLY A 241 -7.70 7.17 22.26
CA GLY A 241 -7.74 6.01 23.16
C GLY A 241 -9.05 5.76 23.92
N GLY A 242 -10.19 6.26 23.42
CA GLY A 242 -11.50 5.90 23.94
C GLY A 242 -12.03 4.55 23.44
N THR A 243 -13.32 4.28 23.68
CA THR A 243 -13.94 2.99 23.36
C THR A 243 -13.93 2.70 21.86
N ALA A 244 -14.17 3.72 21.02
CA ALA A 244 -14.15 3.56 19.57
C ALA A 244 -12.73 3.22 19.07
N PHE A 245 -11.70 3.83 19.67
CA PHE A 245 -10.30 3.46 19.39
C PHE A 245 -10.02 1.99 19.65
N ARG A 246 -10.43 1.48 20.81
CA ARG A 246 -10.17 0.09 21.23
C ARG A 246 -10.90 -0.93 20.34
N ILE A 247 -12.16 -0.65 20.00
CA ILE A 247 -12.92 -1.48 19.06
C ILE A 247 -12.25 -1.44 17.67
N GLY A 248 -11.89 -0.23 17.20
CA GLY A 248 -11.19 -0.04 15.94
C GLY A 248 -9.86 -0.79 15.88
N ALA A 249 -9.08 -0.76 16.95
CA ALA A 249 -7.82 -1.49 17.08
C ALA A 249 -8.05 -3.02 17.03
N GLY A 250 -9.07 -3.52 17.74
CA GLY A 250 -9.48 -4.93 17.69
C GLY A 250 -9.87 -5.40 16.29
N LEU A 251 -10.69 -4.61 15.59
CA LEU A 251 -11.10 -4.90 14.20
C LEU A 251 -9.91 -4.84 13.24
N GLN A 252 -9.06 -3.82 13.36
CA GLN A 252 -7.87 -3.69 12.51
C GLN A 252 -6.89 -4.86 12.73
N ALA A 253 -6.69 -5.28 13.99
CA ALA A 253 -5.89 -6.46 14.32
C ALA A 253 -6.49 -7.73 13.73
N THR A 254 -7.82 -7.89 13.81
CA THR A 254 -8.53 -9.03 13.20
C THR A 254 -8.33 -9.06 11.68
N ALA A 255 -8.38 -7.91 11.01
CA ALA A 255 -8.14 -7.84 9.57
C ALA A 255 -6.70 -8.23 9.22
N LEU A 256 -5.69 -7.70 9.93
CA LEU A 256 -4.27 -8.00 9.71
C LEU A 256 -3.94 -9.47 9.96
N ILE A 257 -4.36 -10.01 11.11
CA ILE A 257 -4.11 -11.42 11.49
C ILE A 257 -4.89 -12.36 10.58
N GLY A 258 -6.15 -12.04 10.27
CA GLY A 258 -6.97 -12.84 9.36
C GLY A 258 -6.37 -12.89 7.94
N PHE A 259 -5.84 -11.77 7.44
CA PHE A 259 -5.12 -11.76 6.17
C PHE A 259 -3.82 -12.57 6.23
N ALA A 260 -3.09 -12.49 7.35
CA ALA A 260 -1.90 -13.30 7.56
C ALA A 260 -2.20 -14.81 7.53
N VAL A 261 -3.26 -15.23 8.22
CA VAL A 261 -3.76 -16.62 8.18
C VAL A 261 -4.18 -17.02 6.77
N ALA A 262 -4.93 -16.17 6.08
CA ALA A 262 -5.37 -16.42 4.70
C ALA A 262 -4.18 -16.65 3.77
N TYR A 263 -3.18 -15.77 3.82
CA TYR A 263 -2.01 -15.90 2.97
C TYR A 263 -1.15 -17.12 3.34
N ALA A 264 -0.98 -17.43 4.63
CA ALA A 264 -0.28 -18.63 5.06
C ALA A 264 -0.97 -19.91 4.55
N ASP A 265 -2.31 -19.96 4.58
CA ASP A 265 -3.10 -21.06 4.00
C ASP A 265 -2.86 -21.19 2.48
N LEU A 266 -2.99 -20.08 1.72
CA LEU A 266 -2.71 -20.07 0.28
C LEU A 266 -1.27 -20.49 -0.04
N ALA A 267 -0.29 -20.02 0.74
CA ALA A 267 1.11 -20.38 0.56
C ALA A 267 1.35 -21.88 0.82
N ARG A 268 0.70 -22.47 1.83
CA ARG A 268 0.81 -23.91 2.11
C ARG A 268 0.22 -24.76 1.00
N GLN A 269 -0.90 -24.35 0.41
CA GLN A 269 -1.53 -25.03 -0.72
C GLN A 269 -0.72 -24.92 -2.02
N SER A 270 0.07 -23.86 -2.18
CA SER A 270 0.77 -23.55 -3.42
C SER A 270 2.05 -24.34 -3.62
N GLU A 271 2.09 -25.11 -4.70
CA GLU A 271 3.32 -25.72 -5.24
C GLU A 271 4.23 -24.70 -5.94
N ARG A 272 3.70 -23.54 -6.35
CA ARG A 272 4.49 -22.49 -7.00
C ARG A 272 5.49 -21.85 -6.03
N ARG A 273 6.77 -21.85 -6.42
CA ARG A 273 7.91 -21.30 -5.66
C ARG A 273 8.48 -20.04 -6.30
N ARG A 274 7.64 -19.05 -6.59
CA ARG A 274 8.09 -17.75 -7.12
C ARG A 274 8.70 -16.88 -6.02
N ILE A 275 9.73 -16.09 -6.36
CA ILE A 275 10.45 -15.28 -5.38
C ILE A 275 9.56 -14.28 -4.61
N GLY A 276 8.53 -13.74 -5.26
CA GLY A 276 7.56 -12.84 -4.63
C GLY A 276 6.87 -13.42 -3.39
N ARG A 277 6.72 -14.75 -3.32
CA ARG A 277 6.09 -15.44 -2.18
C ARG A 277 6.79 -15.14 -0.86
N TYR A 278 8.12 -15.08 -0.84
CA TYR A 278 8.91 -14.89 0.38
C TYR A 278 8.75 -13.48 0.95
N ALA A 279 8.67 -12.45 0.09
CA ALA A 279 8.40 -11.09 0.52
C ALA A 279 7.03 -10.99 1.20
N ILE A 280 5.98 -11.59 0.61
CA ILE A 280 4.63 -11.55 1.21
C ILE A 280 4.57 -12.38 2.49
N LEU A 281 5.32 -13.49 2.60
CA LEU A 281 5.44 -14.24 3.87
C LEU A 281 6.03 -13.36 4.98
N ALA A 282 7.11 -12.65 4.69
CA ALA A 282 7.68 -11.69 5.64
C ALA A 282 6.71 -10.53 5.95
N ALA A 283 5.95 -10.08 4.95
CA ALA A 283 4.93 -9.05 5.10
C ALA A 283 3.84 -9.45 6.10
N VAL A 284 3.35 -10.70 6.04
CA VAL A 284 2.31 -11.17 6.97
C VAL A 284 2.84 -11.41 8.38
N CYS A 285 4.12 -11.77 8.54
CA CYS A 285 4.76 -11.73 9.85
C CYS A 285 4.79 -10.30 10.41
N CYS A 286 5.15 -9.31 9.59
CA CYS A 286 5.10 -7.90 9.97
C CYS A 286 3.66 -7.46 10.31
N ALA A 287 2.64 -7.95 9.61
CA ALA A 287 1.24 -7.66 9.89
C ALA A 287 0.81 -8.14 11.28
N VAL A 288 1.26 -9.32 11.71
CA VAL A 288 1.01 -9.84 13.05
C VAL A 288 1.71 -8.98 14.09
N SER A 289 3.00 -8.68 13.92
CA SER A 289 3.74 -7.80 14.85
C SER A 289 3.11 -6.41 14.94
N LEU A 290 2.66 -5.86 13.81
CA LEU A 290 1.95 -4.59 13.72
C LEU A 290 0.63 -4.63 14.51
N ALA A 291 -0.15 -5.70 14.36
CA ALA A 291 -1.41 -5.88 15.06
C ALA A 291 -1.19 -5.95 16.58
N LEU A 292 -0.21 -6.74 17.03
CA LEU A 292 0.15 -6.85 18.44
C LEU A 292 0.54 -5.49 19.02
N LEU A 293 1.38 -4.74 18.32
CA LEU A 293 1.81 -3.42 18.76
C LEU A 293 0.65 -2.40 18.80
N GLY A 294 -0.25 -2.45 17.80
CA GLY A 294 -1.47 -1.64 17.78
C GLY A 294 -2.42 -1.96 18.94
N LEU A 295 -2.57 -3.24 19.31
CA LEU A 295 -3.35 -3.65 20.48
C LEU A 295 -2.69 -3.16 21.78
N ILE A 296 -1.36 -3.24 21.90
CA ILE A 296 -0.63 -2.67 23.04
C ILE A 296 -0.96 -1.17 23.17
N PHE A 297 -0.93 -0.41 22.08
CA PHE A 297 -1.26 1.03 22.14
C PHE A 297 -2.70 1.31 22.56
N ALA A 298 -3.64 0.42 22.22
CA ALA A 298 -5.05 0.60 22.54
C ALA A 298 -5.42 0.22 23.98
N PHE A 299 -4.70 -0.75 24.57
CA PHE A 299 -5.08 -1.36 25.84
C PHE A 299 -4.08 -1.13 26.97
N ALA A 300 -2.80 -0.91 26.67
CA ALA A 300 -1.81 -0.61 27.70
C ALA A 300 -1.91 0.85 28.17
N PRO A 301 -1.57 1.14 29.44
CA PRO A 301 -1.39 2.51 29.89
C PRO A 301 -0.39 3.27 29.00
N SER A 302 -0.72 4.51 28.61
CA SER A 302 0.14 5.29 27.70
C SER A 302 1.57 5.48 28.22
N GLN A 303 1.74 5.54 29.55
CA GLN A 303 3.03 5.69 30.21
C GLN A 303 3.93 4.45 30.11
N SER A 304 3.37 3.26 29.83
CA SER A 304 4.14 2.01 29.72
C SER A 304 4.66 1.73 28.31
N VAL A 305 4.30 2.57 27.33
CA VAL A 305 4.69 2.39 25.93
C VAL A 305 5.81 3.38 25.58
N PRO A 306 7.02 2.92 25.21
CA PRO A 306 8.09 3.82 24.82
C PRO A 306 7.73 4.57 23.53
N LEU A 307 8.11 5.85 23.42
CA LEU A 307 7.78 6.68 22.25
C LEU A 307 8.30 6.11 20.93
N THR A 308 9.46 5.43 20.96
CA THR A 308 10.06 4.74 19.81
C THR A 308 9.21 3.58 19.29
N ALA A 309 8.27 3.05 20.10
CA ALA A 309 7.33 2.04 19.64
C ALA A 309 6.42 2.58 18.53
N PHE A 310 6.06 3.87 18.55
CA PHE A 310 5.26 4.46 17.48
C PHE A 310 6.03 4.48 16.15
N ASP A 311 7.36 4.65 16.20
CA ASP A 311 8.21 4.52 15.00
C ASP A 311 8.25 3.07 14.54
N ALA A 312 8.42 2.11 15.45
CA ALA A 312 8.39 0.70 15.11
C ALA A 312 7.07 0.30 14.45
N HIS A 313 5.94 0.78 14.97
CA HIS A 313 4.61 0.58 14.39
C HIS A 313 4.53 1.13 12.96
N TYR A 314 4.95 2.38 12.76
CA TYR A 314 4.99 3.00 11.44
C TYR A 314 5.84 2.21 10.44
N ARG A 315 7.04 1.79 10.85
CA ARG A 315 7.98 1.05 10.00
C ARG A 315 7.44 -0.34 9.66
N LEU A 316 6.84 -1.04 10.62
CA LEU A 316 6.15 -2.32 10.40
C LEU A 316 4.93 -2.16 9.50
N ALA A 317 4.17 -1.08 9.61
CA ALA A 317 2.98 -0.84 8.78
C ALA A 317 3.35 -0.58 7.32
N VAL A 318 4.17 0.44 7.07
CA VAL A 318 4.44 0.94 5.72
C VAL A 318 5.51 0.11 5.04
N GLY A 319 6.63 -0.17 5.72
CA GLY A 319 7.77 -0.88 5.14
C GLY A 319 7.59 -2.39 5.21
N GLY A 320 7.09 -2.88 6.35
CA GLY A 320 6.85 -4.29 6.60
C GLY A 320 5.63 -4.81 5.85
N PHE A 321 4.44 -4.62 6.41
CA PHE A 321 3.22 -5.23 5.91
C PHE A 321 2.88 -4.74 4.49
N VAL A 322 2.64 -3.45 4.30
CA VAL A 322 2.19 -2.96 2.99
C VAL A 322 3.33 -3.00 1.96
N GLY A 323 4.52 -2.53 2.34
CA GLY A 323 5.69 -2.46 1.47
C GLY A 323 6.17 -3.82 0.98
N LEU A 324 6.41 -4.79 1.87
CA LEU A 324 6.83 -6.14 1.44
C LEU A 324 5.72 -6.87 0.68
N THR A 325 4.45 -6.62 0.97
CA THR A 325 3.35 -7.15 0.14
C THR A 325 3.43 -6.61 -1.29
N ILE A 326 3.60 -5.29 -1.44
CA ILE A 326 3.77 -4.65 -2.75
C ILE A 326 4.98 -5.20 -3.48
N ILE A 327 6.14 -5.31 -2.82
CA ILE A 327 7.38 -5.86 -3.41
C ILE A 327 7.12 -7.28 -3.92
N GLY A 328 6.54 -8.14 -3.08
CA GLY A 328 6.24 -9.52 -3.44
C GLY A 328 5.30 -9.62 -4.64
N VAL A 329 4.17 -8.91 -4.61
CA VAL A 329 3.22 -8.84 -5.73
C VAL A 329 3.88 -8.27 -7.00
N THR A 330 4.77 -7.30 -6.85
CA THR A 330 5.49 -6.70 -7.98
C THR A 330 6.41 -7.72 -8.65
N TYR A 331 7.10 -8.58 -7.89
CA TYR A 331 7.87 -9.70 -8.44
C TYR A 331 6.99 -10.80 -9.06
N HIS A 332 5.71 -10.89 -8.72
CA HIS A 332 4.79 -11.75 -9.46
C HIS A 332 4.42 -11.14 -10.83
N PHE A 333 4.23 -9.83 -10.90
CA PHE A 333 3.91 -9.12 -12.16
C PHE A 333 5.12 -8.91 -13.08
N TYR A 334 6.29 -8.74 -12.50
CA TYR A 334 7.55 -8.50 -13.19
C TYR A 334 8.59 -9.48 -12.65
N PRO A 335 8.52 -10.76 -13.08
CA PRO A 335 9.41 -11.79 -12.56
C PRO A 335 10.88 -11.47 -12.88
N PRO A 336 11.79 -11.47 -11.90
CA PRO A 336 13.20 -11.18 -12.13
C PRO A 336 13.87 -12.11 -13.15
N ALA A 337 13.49 -13.39 -13.16
CA ALA A 337 14.00 -14.38 -14.11
C ALA A 337 13.75 -14.09 -15.61
N VAL A 338 12.96 -13.06 -15.96
CA VAL A 338 12.76 -12.66 -17.36
C VAL A 338 13.74 -11.57 -17.81
N ALA A 339 14.56 -11.04 -16.91
CA ALA A 339 15.55 -10.03 -17.26
C ALA A 339 16.70 -10.65 -18.07
N SER A 340 17.18 -9.95 -19.07
CA SER A 340 18.30 -10.40 -19.91
C SER A 340 19.68 -10.01 -19.33
N ARG A 341 19.71 -8.97 -18.49
CA ARG A 341 20.92 -8.42 -17.90
C ARG A 341 21.56 -9.34 -16.85
N THR A 342 22.84 -9.64 -17.04
CA THR A 342 23.65 -10.38 -16.07
C THR A 342 23.59 -9.75 -14.68
N GLY A 343 23.31 -10.58 -13.67
CA GLY A 343 23.21 -10.16 -12.27
C GLY A 343 21.82 -9.69 -11.83
N ILE A 344 20.82 -9.65 -12.73
CA ILE A 344 19.42 -9.39 -12.37
C ILE A 344 18.62 -10.68 -12.56
N ASP A 345 18.36 -11.37 -11.46
CA ASP A 345 17.64 -12.64 -11.44
C ASP A 345 16.89 -12.84 -10.10
N ASP A 346 16.36 -14.04 -9.90
CA ASP A 346 15.68 -14.44 -8.66
C ASP A 346 16.61 -14.44 -7.43
N ARG A 347 17.94 -14.56 -7.60
CA ARG A 347 18.91 -14.49 -6.49
C ARG A 347 19.08 -13.05 -6.03
N THR A 348 19.22 -12.11 -6.96
CA THR A 348 19.30 -10.67 -6.63
C THR A 348 18.01 -10.16 -6.01
N ALA A 349 16.86 -10.62 -6.52
CA ALA A 349 15.57 -10.33 -5.89
C ALA A 349 15.49 -10.92 -4.47
N ARG A 350 15.96 -12.15 -4.26
CA ARG A 350 16.04 -12.75 -2.91
C ARG A 350 16.93 -11.94 -1.98
N ALA A 351 18.08 -11.49 -2.45
CA ALA A 351 19.01 -10.67 -1.68
C ALA A 351 18.33 -9.36 -1.26
N SER A 352 17.60 -8.69 -2.16
CA SER A 352 16.84 -7.48 -1.81
C SER A 352 15.83 -7.73 -0.69
N ILE A 353 15.08 -8.83 -0.75
CA ILE A 353 14.08 -9.20 0.26
C ILE A 353 14.77 -9.49 1.58
N ALA A 354 15.83 -10.31 1.58
CA ALA A 354 16.56 -10.66 2.79
C ALA A 354 17.15 -9.42 3.47
N VAL A 355 17.76 -8.52 2.70
CA VAL A 355 18.33 -7.27 3.21
C VAL A 355 17.26 -6.34 3.76
N LEU A 356 16.11 -6.19 3.07
CA LEU A 356 14.98 -5.39 3.56
C LEU A 356 14.39 -5.95 4.85
N VAL A 357 14.14 -7.26 4.92
CA VAL A 357 13.55 -7.92 6.08
C VAL A 357 14.49 -7.86 7.28
N SER A 358 15.77 -8.15 7.08
CA SER A 358 16.79 -8.04 8.14
C SER A 358 16.96 -6.59 8.59
N GLY A 359 17.04 -5.64 7.65
CA GLY A 359 17.15 -4.22 7.96
C GLY A 359 15.97 -3.72 8.80
N LEU A 360 14.74 -4.02 8.38
CA LEU A 360 13.54 -3.68 9.13
C LEU A 360 13.49 -4.38 10.49
N GLY A 361 13.83 -5.67 10.56
CA GLY A 361 13.84 -6.42 11.81
C GLY A 361 14.82 -5.86 12.84
N ILE A 362 16.05 -5.53 12.39
CA ILE A 362 17.08 -4.90 13.22
C ILE A 362 16.63 -3.50 13.66
N GLU A 363 16.07 -2.70 12.75
CA GLU A 363 15.55 -1.37 13.08
C GLU A 363 14.46 -1.44 14.16
N VAL A 364 13.47 -2.31 13.97
CA VAL A 364 12.35 -2.50 14.91
C VAL A 364 12.84 -2.99 16.27
N ALA A 365 13.74 -3.98 16.29
CA ALA A 365 14.33 -4.48 17.54
C ALA A 365 15.10 -3.37 18.26
N GLY A 366 15.90 -2.58 17.53
CA GLY A 366 16.61 -1.43 18.08
C GLY A 366 15.68 -0.35 18.63
N LEU A 367 14.57 -0.06 17.94
CA LEU A 367 13.57 0.91 18.41
C LEU A 367 12.89 0.44 19.71
N LEU A 368 12.48 -0.83 19.78
CA LEU A 368 11.80 -1.38 20.96
C LEU A 368 12.75 -1.56 22.15
N ALA A 369 14.01 -1.90 21.90
CA ALA A 369 15.04 -2.03 22.92
C ALA A 369 15.75 -0.69 23.27
N SER A 370 15.41 0.40 22.57
CA SER A 370 16.07 1.71 22.69
C SER A 370 17.59 1.66 22.46
N ILE A 371 18.05 0.93 21.43
CA ILE A 371 19.46 0.76 21.04
C ILE A 371 19.73 1.52 19.72
N PRO A 372 20.24 2.77 19.75
CA PRO A 372 20.38 3.61 18.56
C PRO A 372 21.26 3.04 17.46
N SER A 373 22.32 2.30 17.81
CA SER A 373 23.24 1.68 16.84
C SER A 373 22.53 0.64 15.97
N LEU A 374 21.66 -0.19 16.56
CA LEU A 374 20.84 -1.14 15.80
C LEU A 374 19.86 -0.41 14.88
N VAL A 375 19.22 0.66 15.36
CA VAL A 375 18.34 1.50 14.53
C VAL A 375 19.08 2.02 13.29
N GLY A 376 20.28 2.58 13.47
CA GLY A 376 21.11 3.07 12.36
C GLY A 376 21.47 1.98 11.34
N ILE A 377 21.95 0.82 11.81
CA ILE A 377 22.30 -0.32 10.96
C ILE A 377 21.07 -0.80 10.17
N GLY A 378 19.93 -0.98 10.84
CA GLY A 378 18.70 -1.46 10.22
C GLY A 378 18.18 -0.52 9.12
N ARG A 379 18.27 0.79 9.34
CA ARG A 379 17.89 1.80 8.35
C ARG A 379 18.77 1.77 7.09
N TRP A 380 20.09 1.71 7.25
CA TRP A 380 21.01 1.65 6.11
C TRP A 380 20.93 0.33 5.34
N LEU A 381 20.68 -0.80 6.04
CA LEU A 381 20.34 -2.05 5.37
C LEU A 381 19.05 -1.92 4.57
N SER A 382 18.02 -1.25 5.11
CA SER A 382 16.77 -1.00 4.38
C SER A 382 16.98 -0.15 3.12
N VAL A 383 17.88 0.85 3.17
CA VAL A 383 18.30 1.63 1.99
C VAL A 383 18.93 0.72 0.94
N LEU A 384 19.90 -0.12 1.34
CA LEU A 384 20.57 -1.04 0.43
C LEU A 384 19.57 -2.00 -0.23
N GLY A 385 18.69 -2.61 0.56
CA GLY A 385 17.66 -3.52 0.07
C GLY A 385 16.68 -2.85 -0.89
N ALA A 386 16.27 -1.60 -0.61
CA ALA A 386 15.44 -0.80 -1.51
C ALA A 386 16.17 -0.46 -2.82
N GLY A 387 17.46 -0.15 -2.75
CA GLY A 387 18.29 0.10 -3.93
C GLY A 387 18.41 -1.14 -4.83
N ILE A 388 18.62 -2.33 -4.26
CA ILE A 388 18.66 -3.58 -5.02
C ILE A 388 17.29 -3.87 -5.65
N TYR A 389 16.19 -3.69 -4.90
CA TYR A 389 14.84 -3.82 -5.43
C TYR A 389 14.58 -2.88 -6.61
N ALA A 390 15.00 -1.62 -6.50
CA ALA A 390 14.89 -0.64 -7.57
C ALA A 390 15.71 -1.01 -8.80
N ALA A 391 16.94 -1.46 -8.61
CA ALA A 391 17.81 -1.91 -9.70
C ALA A 391 17.18 -3.08 -10.49
N VAL A 392 16.58 -4.06 -9.80
CA VAL A 392 15.89 -5.18 -10.44
C VAL A 392 14.72 -4.68 -11.29
N LEU A 393 13.83 -3.86 -10.73
CA LEU A 393 12.61 -3.44 -11.44
C LEU A 393 12.88 -2.45 -12.57
N TRP A 394 13.74 -1.45 -12.34
CA TRP A 394 14.07 -0.50 -13.39
C TRP A 394 14.78 -1.19 -14.56
N THR A 395 15.63 -2.20 -14.30
CA THR A 395 16.21 -3.01 -15.38
C THR A 395 15.12 -3.71 -16.20
N ILE A 396 14.18 -4.41 -15.56
CA ILE A 396 13.08 -5.08 -16.26
C ILE A 396 12.22 -4.09 -17.06
N PHE A 397 12.02 -2.88 -16.55
CA PHE A 397 11.24 -1.87 -17.26
C PHE A 397 11.98 -1.29 -18.47
N LEU A 398 13.29 -1.04 -18.35
CA LEU A 398 14.11 -0.56 -19.45
C LEU A 398 14.19 -1.58 -20.59
N GLU A 399 14.40 -2.86 -20.27
CA GLU A 399 14.44 -3.95 -21.27
C GLU A 399 13.11 -4.17 -21.99
N ARG A 400 11.99 -3.72 -21.41
CA ARG A 400 10.64 -3.83 -22.02
C ARG A 400 10.14 -2.52 -22.61
N ALA A 401 10.95 -1.47 -22.58
CA ALA A 401 10.64 -0.15 -23.14
C ALA A 401 11.35 0.06 -24.48
N GLY A 402 12.51 -0.58 -24.69
CA GLY A 402 13.02 -0.90 -26.03
C GLY A 402 12.23 -2.01 -26.68
#